data_AF-A0A545TXZ8-F1
#
_entry.id   AF-A0A545TXZ8-F1
#
_cell.length_a   1.000
_cell.length_b   1.000
_cell.length_c   1.000
_cell.angle_alpha   90.00
_cell.angle_beta   90.00
_cell.angle_gamma   90.00
#
_symmetry.space_group_name_H-M   'P 1'
#
loop_
_entity.id
_entity.type
_entity.pdbx_description
1 polymer ?
#
loop_
_entity_poly.entity_id
_entity_poly.type
_entity_poly.pdbx_seq_one_letter_code
_entity_poly.pdbx_strand_id
1 'polypeptide(L)'
;MRFVDRICNILAVFAGVSLVLVMFAIVLQASLRTMGFSGSSHIFTFSEYGLLYIAMAASPWLVRLRGHVFIEMFTAVLPRSFAPLFSRIISGLCILICLFLVWYTGEATLKAYRFGDTDMRSLDMPKWLLLGAMPICFALMAAQFSRFVFGPDTLHSGEAGVHE
;
A
#
# COMPACT_ATOMS: atom_id res chain seq x y z
N MET A 1 -10.14 -17.19 -2.74
CA MET A 1 -9.87 -15.87 -3.35
C MET A 1 -10.92 -14.81 -3.01
N ARG A 2 -12.24 -15.10 -3.08
CA ARG A 2 -13.31 -14.15 -2.68
C ARG A 2 -13.18 -13.51 -1.28
N PHE A 3 -12.55 -14.20 -0.33
CA PHE A 3 -12.31 -13.68 1.02
C PHE A 3 -11.25 -12.56 1.05
N VAL A 4 -10.12 -12.75 0.35
CA VAL A 4 -9.08 -11.73 0.20
C VAL A 4 -9.62 -10.50 -0.51
N ASP A 5 -10.44 -10.70 -1.55
CA ASP A 5 -11.10 -9.60 -2.27
C ASP A 5 -12.02 -8.78 -1.36
N ARG A 6 -12.75 -9.44 -0.45
CA ARG A 6 -13.62 -8.77 0.49
C ARG A 6 -12.82 -7.98 1.53
N ILE A 7 -11.72 -8.53 2.04
CA ILE A 7 -10.80 -7.83 2.95
C ILE A 7 -10.23 -6.59 2.26
N CYS A 8 -9.70 -6.72 1.04
CA CYS A 8 -9.15 -5.59 0.29
C CYS A 8 -10.19 -4.50 0.03
N ASN A 9 -11.44 -4.85 -0.29
CA ASN A 9 -12.51 -3.87 -0.49
C ASN A 9 -12.85 -3.12 0.79
N ILE A 10 -12.92 -3.81 1.94
CA ILE A 10 -13.17 -3.17 3.24
C ILE A 10 -12.00 -2.24 3.59
N LEU A 11 -10.76 -2.70 3.38
CA LEU A 11 -9.55 -1.91 3.61
C LEU A 11 -9.51 -0.66 2.71
N ALA A 12 -9.94 -0.78 1.45
CA ALA A 12 -10.00 0.35 0.52
C ALA A 12 -11.05 1.38 0.93
N VAL A 13 -12.24 0.95 1.35
CA VAL A 13 -13.27 1.86 1.88
C VAL A 13 -12.77 2.55 3.14
N PHE A 14 -12.14 1.79 4.05
CA PHE A 14 -11.54 2.35 5.26
C PHE A 14 -10.43 3.37 4.95
N ALA A 15 -9.55 3.07 3.98
CA ALA A 15 -8.50 3.97 3.51
C ALA A 15 -9.09 5.25 2.88
N GLY A 16 -10.15 5.14 2.07
CA GLY A 16 -10.83 6.29 1.48
C GLY A 16 -11.48 7.20 2.52
N VAL A 17 -12.20 6.62 3.48
CA VAL A 17 -12.84 7.38 4.58
C VAL A 17 -11.80 8.08 5.45
N SER A 18 -10.74 7.36 5.83
CA SER A 18 -9.65 7.94 6.63
C SER A 18 -8.87 9.02 5.87
N LEU A 19 -8.70 8.90 4.55
CA LEU A 19 -8.08 9.94 3.72
C LEU A 19 -8.88 11.25 3.74
N VAL A 20 -10.20 11.18 3.59
CA VAL A 20 -11.08 12.37 3.67
C VAL A 20 -11.01 13.00 5.06
N LEU A 21 -10.99 12.18 6.12
CA LEU A 21 -10.90 12.66 7.50
C LEU A 21 -9.56 13.37 7.76
N VAL A 22 -8.45 12.78 7.33
CA VAL A 22 -7.11 13.38 7.46
C VAL A 22 -7.01 14.67 6.65
N MET A 23 -7.57 14.71 5.44
CA MET A 23 -7.63 15.94 4.64
C MET A 23 -8.33 17.06 5.41
N PHE A 24 -9.50 16.79 5.99
CA PHE A 24 -10.24 17.78 6.76
C PHE A 24 -9.49 18.22 8.02
N ALA A 25 -8.84 17.28 8.72
CA ALA A 25 -8.02 17.57 9.89
C ALA A 25 -6.86 18.51 9.57
N ILE A 26 -6.14 18.26 8.46
CA ILE A 26 -5.02 19.11 8.01
C ILE A 26 -5.52 20.51 7.63
N VAL A 27 -6.63 20.61 6.89
CA VAL A 27 -7.20 21.90 6.47
C VAL A 27 -7.67 22.73 7.66
N LEU A 28 -8.38 22.11 8.63
CA LEU A 28 -8.79 22.78 9.86
C LEU A 28 -7.57 23.27 10.66
N GLN A 29 -6.54 22.43 10.80
CA GLN A 29 -5.31 22.80 11.51
C GLN A 29 -4.58 23.96 10.84
N ALA A 30 -4.45 23.92 9.51
CA ALA A 30 -3.84 25.01 8.74
C ALA A 30 -4.63 26.33 8.90
N SER A 31 -5.97 26.24 8.90
CA SER A 31 -6.86 27.40 9.07
C SER A 31 -6.71 28.01 10.47
N LEU A 32 -6.75 27.19 11.53
CA LEU A 32 -6.56 27.63 12.92
C LEU A 32 -5.20 28.28 13.15
N ARG A 33 -4.14 27.73 12.53
CA ARG A 33 -2.79 28.29 12.60
C ARG A 33 -2.69 29.65 11.90
N THR A 34 -3.41 29.82 10.79
CA THR A 34 -3.49 31.09 10.05
C THR A 34 -4.20 32.17 10.88
N MET A 35 -5.16 31.77 11.71
CA MET A 35 -5.87 32.66 12.64
C MET A 35 -5.09 32.98 13.93
N GLY A 36 -3.83 32.54 14.06
CA GLY A 36 -2.98 32.84 15.20
C GLY A 36 -3.16 31.93 16.42
N PHE A 37 -3.98 30.88 16.33
CA PHE A 37 -4.06 29.86 17.37
C PHE A 37 -2.87 28.90 17.30
N SER A 38 -2.32 28.52 18.45
CA SER A 38 -1.25 27.50 18.51
C SER A 38 -1.84 26.15 18.05
N GLY A 39 -1.45 25.70 16.86
CA GLY A 39 -1.90 24.43 16.31
C GLY A 39 -1.43 23.26 17.17
N SER A 40 -2.33 22.33 17.50
CA SER A 40 -2.01 21.15 18.33
C SER A 40 -1.00 20.23 17.61
N SER A 41 0.15 19.98 18.24
CA SER A 41 1.21 19.09 17.73
C SER A 41 0.75 17.62 17.60
N HIS A 42 -0.29 17.23 18.35
CA HIS A 42 -0.88 15.90 18.30
C HIS A 42 -1.58 15.60 16.97
N ILE A 43 -2.25 16.58 16.36
CA ILE A 43 -2.99 16.41 15.09
C ILE A 43 -2.02 16.14 13.93
N PHE A 44 -0.85 16.78 13.97
CA PHE A 44 0.19 16.59 12.97
C PHE A 44 0.74 15.16 12.99
N THR A 45 1.09 14.66 14.19
CA THR A 45 1.61 13.30 14.38
C THR A 45 0.56 12.24 14.02
N PHE A 46 -0.71 12.47 14.36
CA PHE A 46 -1.81 11.59 13.98
C PHE A 46 -2.03 11.53 12.46
N SER A 47 -1.88 12.67 11.77
CA SER A 47 -2.04 12.73 10.30
C SER A 47 -0.92 11.99 9.57
N GLU A 48 0.32 12.08 10.04
CA GLU A 48 1.46 11.34 9.48
C GLU A 48 1.29 9.83 9.61
N TYR A 49 0.91 9.37 10.80
CA TYR A 49 0.61 7.95 11.01
C TYR A 49 -0.62 7.51 10.23
N GLY A 50 -1.67 8.34 10.17
CA GLY A 50 -2.87 8.09 9.38
C GLY A 50 -2.55 7.89 7.90
N LEU A 51 -1.72 8.75 7.31
CA LEU A 51 -1.29 8.63 5.92
C LEU A 51 -0.55 7.31 5.64
N LEU A 52 0.30 6.87 6.56
CA LEU A 52 0.98 5.58 6.45
C LEU A 52 -0.03 4.42 6.44
N TYR A 53 -1.00 4.43 7.36
CA TYR A 53 -2.05 3.40 7.39
C TYR A 53 -2.93 3.41 6.14
N ILE A 54 -3.28 4.60 5.64
CA ILE A 54 -4.05 4.77 4.40
C ILE A 54 -3.30 4.13 3.23
N ALA A 55 -2.00 4.44 3.08
CA ALA A 55 -1.18 3.90 2.00
C ALA A 55 -1.08 2.37 2.07
N MET A 56 -0.85 1.82 3.26
CA MET A 56 -0.78 0.38 3.49
C MET A 56 -2.14 -0.32 3.26
N ALA A 57 -3.25 0.33 3.61
CA ALA A 57 -4.59 -0.23 3.42
C ALA A 57 -5.07 -0.16 1.96
N ALA A 58 -4.69 0.89 1.21
CA ALA A 58 -5.09 1.09 -0.18
C ALA A 58 -4.29 0.22 -1.16
N SER A 59 -3.02 -0.06 -0.87
CA SER A 59 -2.10 -0.73 -1.80
C SER A 59 -2.58 -2.12 -2.29
N PRO A 60 -3.18 -3.02 -1.46
CA PRO A 60 -3.58 -4.34 -1.95
C PRO A 60 -4.78 -4.27 -2.90
N TRP A 61 -5.65 -3.27 -2.71
CA TRP A 61 -6.77 -3.01 -3.62
C TRP A 61 -6.28 -2.39 -4.94
N LEU A 62 -5.30 -1.49 -4.88
CA LEU A 62 -4.72 -0.87 -6.07
C LEU A 62 -4.02 -1.89 -6.99
N VAL A 63 -3.30 -2.86 -6.41
CA VAL A 63 -2.69 -3.98 -7.15
C VAL A 63 -3.74 -4.78 -7.91
N ARG A 64 -4.92 -5.00 -7.31
CA ARG A 64 -6.03 -5.70 -7.97
C ARG A 64 -6.59 -4.91 -9.15
N LEU A 65 -6.69 -3.60 -9.02
CA LEU A 65 -7.20 -2.72 -10.08
C LEU A 65 -6.23 -2.57 -11.26
N ARG A 66 -5.00 -3.12 -11.16
CA ARG A 66 -3.92 -2.91 -12.13
C ARG A 66 -3.61 -1.42 -12.36
N GLY A 67 -3.86 -0.58 -11.36
CA GLY A 67 -3.66 0.86 -11.45
C GLY A 67 -2.21 1.32 -11.28
N HIS A 68 -1.24 0.39 -11.24
CA HIS A 68 0.17 0.76 -11.30
C HIS A 68 0.48 1.20 -12.73
N VAL A 69 1.14 2.36 -12.89
CA VAL A 69 1.67 2.82 -14.18
C VAL A 69 2.62 1.75 -14.70
N PHE A 70 2.10 0.86 -15.55
CA PHE A 70 2.92 -0.08 -16.28
C PHE A 70 3.59 0.70 -17.40
N ILE A 71 4.88 0.45 -17.61
CA ILE A 71 5.56 0.94 -18.81
C ILE A 71 5.07 0.04 -19.95
N GLU A 72 3.83 0.30 -20.41
CA GLU A 72 3.22 -0.44 -21.50
C GLU A 72 4.01 -0.27 -22.80
N MET A 73 4.81 0.79 -22.91
CA MET A 73 5.77 0.99 -24.00
C MET A 73 6.75 -0.19 -24.16
N PHE A 74 7.19 -0.82 -23.06
CA PHE A 74 8.13 -1.94 -23.16
C PHE A 74 7.42 -3.23 -23.58
N THR A 75 6.16 -3.42 -23.17
CA THR A 75 5.34 -4.56 -23.59
C THR A 75 4.77 -4.41 -24.99
N ALA A 76 4.61 -3.19 -25.51
CA ALA A 76 4.13 -2.92 -26.87
C ALA A 76 5.16 -3.28 -27.95
N VAL A 77 6.46 -3.27 -27.61
CA VAL A 77 7.56 -3.70 -28.50
C VAL A 77 7.73 -5.23 -28.48
N LEU A 78 7.18 -5.91 -27.48
CA LEU A 78 7.37 -7.34 -27.28
C LEU A 78 6.36 -8.17 -28.12
N PRO A 79 6.80 -9.20 -28.86
CA PRO A 79 5.90 -10.04 -29.66
C PRO A 79 4.81 -10.70 -28.79
N ARG A 80 3.56 -10.71 -29.30
CA ARG A 80 2.35 -11.16 -28.59
C ARG A 80 2.46 -12.55 -27.96
N SER A 81 3.32 -13.42 -28.48
CA SER A 81 3.56 -14.77 -27.93
C SER A 81 4.40 -14.79 -26.64
N PHE A 82 5.28 -13.79 -26.41
CA PHE A 82 6.15 -13.72 -25.23
C PHE A 82 5.62 -12.80 -24.11
N ALA A 83 4.72 -11.88 -24.44
CA ALA A 83 4.04 -11.00 -23.49
C ALA A 83 3.44 -11.73 -22.25
N PRO A 84 2.72 -12.86 -22.38
CA PRO A 84 2.14 -13.54 -21.22
C PRO A 84 3.21 -14.19 -20.31
N LEU A 85 4.28 -14.74 -20.89
CA LEU A 85 5.36 -15.37 -20.13
C LEU A 85 6.15 -14.32 -19.33
N PHE A 86 6.49 -13.21 -19.97
CA PHE A 86 7.18 -12.09 -19.33
C PHE A 86 6.35 -11.49 -18.18
N SER A 87 5.04 -11.32 -18.41
CA SER A 87 4.11 -10.85 -17.38
C SER A 87 4.07 -11.77 -16.15
N ARG A 88 4.11 -13.09 -16.35
CA ARG A 88 4.15 -14.07 -15.25
C ARG A 88 5.48 -14.04 -14.49
N ILE A 89 6.61 -13.87 -15.18
CA ILE A 89 7.93 -13.76 -14.55
C ILE A 89 7.98 -12.52 -13.65
N ILE A 90 7.54 -11.36 -14.15
CA ILE A 90 7.48 -10.12 -13.36
C ILE A 90 6.57 -10.29 -12.15
N SER A 91 5.37 -10.86 -12.36
CA SER A 91 4.44 -11.11 -11.25
C SER A 91 5.05 -12.06 -10.21
N GLY A 92 5.78 -13.09 -10.63
CA GLY A 92 6.53 -13.98 -9.76
C GLY A 92 7.62 -13.26 -8.96
N LEU A 93 8.38 -12.36 -9.61
CA LEU A 93 9.39 -11.54 -8.95
C LEU A 93 8.74 -10.60 -7.92
N CYS A 94 7.60 -9.98 -8.23
CA CYS A 94 6.85 -9.16 -7.30
C CYS A 94 6.39 -9.95 -6.07
N ILE A 95 5.96 -11.21 -6.23
CA ILE A 95 5.62 -12.09 -5.09
C ILE A 95 6.85 -12.34 -4.22
N LEU A 96 8.00 -12.67 -4.82
CA LEU A 96 9.24 -12.92 -4.08
C LEU A 96 9.66 -11.70 -3.27
N ILE A 97 9.62 -10.51 -3.88
CA ILE A 97 9.93 -9.24 -3.21
C ILE A 97 8.93 -8.99 -2.07
N CYS A 98 7.63 -9.17 -2.30
CA CYS A 98 6.63 -8.98 -1.26
C CYS A 98 6.86 -9.95 -0.08
N LEU A 99 7.15 -11.23 -0.34
CA LEU A 99 7.44 -12.22 0.70
C LEU A 99 8.72 -11.87 1.49
N PHE A 100 9.77 -11.41 0.80
CA PHE A 100 10.98 -10.92 1.45
C PHE A 100 10.68 -9.73 2.36
N LEU A 101 9.86 -8.78 1.89
CA LEU A 101 9.43 -7.63 2.70
C LEU A 101 8.58 -8.03 3.90
N VAL A 102 7.68 -9.03 3.76
CA VAL A 102 6.93 -9.58 4.90
C VAL A 102 7.88 -10.12 5.96
N TRP A 103 8.89 -10.89 5.56
CA TRP A 103 9.89 -11.41 6.49
C TRP A 103 10.68 -10.30 7.18
N TYR A 104 11.23 -9.36 6.40
CA TYR A 104 12.05 -8.27 6.91
C TYR A 104 11.27 -7.33 7.85
N THR A 105 10.05 -6.93 7.45
CA THR A 105 9.21 -6.05 8.27
C THR A 105 8.63 -6.78 9.49
N GLY A 106 8.36 -8.09 9.39
CA GLY A 106 7.97 -8.92 10.52
C GLY A 106 9.07 -9.04 11.58
N GLU A 107 10.30 -9.35 11.16
CA GLU A 107 11.49 -9.34 12.00
C GLU A 107 11.69 -7.98 12.69
N ALA A 108 11.56 -6.89 11.93
CA ALA A 108 11.72 -5.55 12.44
C ALA A 108 10.60 -5.18 13.45
N THR A 109 9.36 -5.61 13.20
CA THR A 109 8.22 -5.43 14.14
C THR A 109 8.46 -6.17 15.45
N LEU A 110 8.94 -7.41 15.39
CA LEU A 110 9.21 -8.21 16.58
C LEU A 110 10.35 -7.62 17.41
N LYS A 111 11.40 -7.10 16.75
CA LYS A 111 12.48 -6.35 17.42
C LYS A 111 11.93 -5.10 18.10
N ALA A 112 11.15 -4.29 17.40
CA ALA A 112 10.53 -3.08 17.96
C ALA A 112 9.62 -3.39 19.16
N TYR A 113 8.87 -4.50 19.11
CA TYR A 113 8.04 -4.95 20.23
C TYR A 113 8.87 -5.36 21.45
N ARG A 114 9.96 -6.10 21.25
CA ARG A 114 10.84 -6.57 22.34
C ARG A 114 11.66 -5.46 22.98
N PHE A 115 12.15 -4.50 22.19
CA PHE A 115 12.91 -3.35 22.71
C PHE A 115 12.02 -2.29 23.36
N GLY A 116 10.69 -2.35 23.17
CA GLY A 116 9.77 -1.34 23.70
C GLY A 116 9.99 0.04 23.07
N ASP A 117 10.51 0.05 21.84
CA ASP A 117 11.06 1.23 21.21
C ASP A 117 9.91 2.18 20.81
N THR A 118 9.83 3.34 21.46
CA THR A 118 8.84 4.39 21.15
C THR A 118 9.41 5.37 20.16
N ASP A 119 8.59 5.78 19.18
CA ASP A 119 8.99 6.85 18.26
C ASP A 119 8.84 8.18 19.01
N MET A 120 9.97 8.78 19.38
CA MET A 120 10.00 10.05 20.10
C MET A 120 9.56 11.19 19.17
N ARG A 121 8.26 11.44 19.14
CA ARG A 121 7.62 12.59 18.47
C ARG A 121 6.68 13.29 19.44
N SER A 122 5.82 14.19 18.96
CA SER A 122 4.83 14.87 19.81
C SER A 122 3.74 13.93 20.37
N LEU A 123 3.69 12.69 19.92
CA LEU A 123 2.90 11.59 20.47
C LEU A 123 3.83 10.38 20.50
N ASP A 124 4.20 9.92 21.71
CA ASP A 124 5.01 8.71 21.89
C ASP A 124 4.18 7.47 21.48
N MET A 125 4.20 7.16 20.18
CA MET A 125 3.54 5.98 19.65
C MET A 125 4.53 4.81 19.67
N PRO A 126 4.12 3.61 20.11
CA PRO A 126 4.96 2.44 19.99
C PRO A 126 5.26 2.12 18.52
N LYS A 127 6.54 2.00 18.14
CA LYS A 127 6.95 1.72 16.76
C LYS A 127 6.38 0.41 16.22
N TRP A 128 6.16 -0.57 17.08
CA TRP A 128 5.60 -1.87 16.70
C TRP A 128 4.20 -1.76 16.10
N LEU A 129 3.40 -0.77 16.51
CA LEU A 129 2.06 -0.56 15.97
C LEU A 129 2.14 -0.15 14.51
N LEU A 130 3.02 0.82 14.19
CA LEU A 130 3.26 1.27 12.82
C LEU A 130 3.87 0.17 11.96
N LEU A 131 4.91 -0.48 12.46
CA LEU A 131 5.68 -1.45 11.71
C LEU A 131 4.90 -2.75 11.47
N GLY A 132 3.98 -3.11 12.39
CA GLY A 132 3.14 -4.30 12.28
C GLY A 132 2.08 -4.23 11.17
N ALA A 133 1.71 -3.03 10.72
CA ALA A 133 0.81 -2.88 9.57
C ALA A 133 1.49 -3.27 8.25
N MET A 134 2.80 -3.07 8.14
CA MET A 134 3.58 -3.36 6.93
C MET A 134 3.57 -4.85 6.52
N PRO A 135 3.89 -5.84 7.40
CA PRO A 135 3.89 -7.24 7.02
C PRO A 135 2.48 -7.72 6.61
N ILE A 136 1.43 -7.18 7.22
CA ILE A 136 0.03 -7.51 6.86
C ILE A 136 -0.27 -7.02 5.43
N CYS A 137 0.09 -5.76 5.13
CA CYS A 137 -0.05 -5.18 3.80
C CYS A 137 0.70 -5.98 2.73
N PHE A 138 1.99 -6.25 2.94
CA PHE A 138 2.80 -6.97 1.97
C PHE A 138 2.34 -8.43 1.77
N ALA A 139 1.83 -9.08 2.82
CA ALA A 139 1.25 -10.42 2.70
C ALA A 139 -0.02 -10.41 1.84
N LEU A 140 -0.89 -9.41 2.02
CA LEU A 140 -2.09 -9.23 1.19
C LEU A 140 -1.71 -8.91 -0.27
N MET A 141 -0.69 -8.09 -0.50
CA MET A 141 -0.17 -7.83 -1.85
C MET A 141 0.40 -9.09 -2.50
N ALA A 142 1.20 -9.88 -1.78
CA ALA A 142 1.72 -11.17 -2.28
C ALA A 142 0.58 -12.11 -2.69
N ALA A 143 -0.48 -12.18 -1.88
CA ALA A 143 -1.68 -12.95 -2.22
C ALA A 143 -2.37 -12.44 -3.49
N GLN A 144 -2.46 -11.12 -3.69
CA GLN A 144 -3.00 -10.54 -4.91
C GLN A 144 -2.12 -10.82 -6.14
N PHE A 145 -0.79 -10.72 -6.01
CA PHE A 145 0.13 -11.05 -7.11
C PHE A 145 0.12 -12.54 -7.49
N SER A 146 -0.09 -13.44 -6.52
CA SER A 146 -0.23 -14.88 -6.80
C SER A 146 -1.36 -15.17 -7.80
N ARG A 147 -2.42 -14.36 -7.80
CA ARG A 147 -3.51 -14.48 -8.76
C ARG A 147 -3.07 -14.18 -10.19
N PHE A 148 -2.17 -13.22 -10.40
CA PHE A 148 -1.67 -12.90 -11.74
C PHE A 148 -0.67 -13.94 -12.27
N VAL A 149 -0.08 -14.76 -11.38
CA VAL A 149 0.80 -15.86 -11.78
C VAL A 149 0.00 -17.11 -12.18
N PHE A 150 -1.00 -17.49 -11.38
CA PHE A 150 -1.79 -18.72 -11.59
C PHE A 150 -3.09 -18.51 -12.38
N GLY A 151 -3.54 -17.27 -12.53
CA GLY A 151 -4.78 -16.93 -13.21
C GLY A 151 -4.65 -16.89 -14.75
N PRO A 152 -5.79 -16.97 -15.47
CA PRO A 152 -5.83 -16.80 -16.92
C PRO A 152 -5.54 -15.35 -17.36
N ASP A 153 -5.73 -14.37 -16.46
CA ASP A 153 -5.56 -12.95 -16.77
C ASP A 153 -4.11 -12.50 -16.52
N THR A 154 -3.40 -12.11 -17.58
CA THR A 154 -2.05 -11.53 -17.51
C THR A 154 -2.09 -10.11 -16.95
N LEU A 155 -1.05 -9.70 -16.21
CA LEU A 155 -0.93 -8.35 -15.64
C LEU A 155 -0.87 -7.28 -16.75
N HIS A 156 -0.28 -7.62 -17.90
CA HIS A 156 -0.21 -6.77 -19.08
C HIS A 156 -1.23 -7.23 -20.12
N SER A 157 -2.06 -6.32 -20.63
CA SER A 157 -2.98 -6.57 -21.75
C SER A 157 -2.23 -6.69 -23.09
N GLY A 158 -1.01 -6.13 -23.18
CA GLY A 158 -0.24 -6.08 -24.42
C GLY A 158 -0.87 -5.16 -25.48
N GLU A 159 -1.88 -4.39 -25.11
CA GLU A 159 -2.41 -3.31 -25.93
C GLU A 159 -1.67 -2.04 -25.53
N ALA A 160 -0.94 -1.44 -26.46
CA ALA A 160 -0.44 -0.09 -26.26
C ALA A 160 -1.66 0.80 -25.97
N GLY A 161 -1.64 1.56 -24.88
CA GLY A 161 -2.68 2.53 -24.55
C GLY A 161 -3.10 3.38 -25.75
N VAL A 162 -4.15 2.94 -26.42
CA VAL A 162 -4.96 3.72 -27.36
C VAL A 162 -6.42 3.58 -26.93
N HIS A 163 -6.66 3.80 -25.65
CA HIS A 163 -7.98 4.11 -25.13
C HIS A 163 -7.81 5.17 -24.05
N GLU A 164 -7.36 6.35 -24.49
CA GLU A 164 -7.84 7.67 -24.05
C GLU A 164 -7.43 8.72 -25.08
#